data_AF-A0A3A8YV44-F1
#
_entry.id   AF-A0A3A8YV44-F1
#
_cell.length_a   1.000
_cell.length_b   1.000
_cell.length_c   1.000
_cell.angle_alpha   90.00
_cell.angle_beta   90.00
_cell.angle_gamma   90.00
#
_symmetry.space_group_name_H-M   'P 1'
#
loop_
_entity.id
_entity.type
_entity.pdbx_description
1 polymer ?
#
loop_
_entity_poly.entity_id
_entity_poly.type
_entity_poly.pdbx_seq_one_letter_code
_entity_poly.pdbx_strand_id
1 'polypeptide(L)'
;MTDLDGSARYGIRKGIILYLADWFTPEKIEAVEDILSQFLDMTGETFTKKRSGLLDAYPGRGCPSGFRNVRGGWQKIFRREFDGQFQPVPSQDGSGVLSLSNCDSEHLQTVHCFLALSNFKHWARASSKIYLQFSRSVPWRDVWDFLVYVNQMLDVQYASAGYEMATNPFHFHPQAIRMLKDLPLVNSYDTEWCFRRDDHTIQCPNLIQVLSEEHLSPLPPPPKDSGITVLPMYGGKQTVHILDGGALEEPDEEELLERLRALDTWSQPILAQLEKPMYLKPDAWEIRRRRFD
;
A
#
# COMPACT_ATOMS: atom_id res chain seq x y z
N MET A 1 -15.20 11.77 9.31
CA MET A 1 -14.12 10.98 9.95
C MET A 1 -13.62 11.68 11.20
N THR A 2 -13.85 11.13 12.38
CA THR A 2 -13.26 11.61 13.62
C THR A 2 -11.74 11.45 13.56
N ASP A 3 -11.02 12.56 13.64
CA ASP A 3 -9.58 12.49 13.76
C ASP A 3 -9.21 11.71 15.02
N LEU A 4 -8.32 10.74 14.85
CA LEU A 4 -7.52 10.20 15.94
C LEU A 4 -6.41 11.21 16.34
N ASP A 5 -6.62 12.50 16.06
CA ASP A 5 -5.66 13.57 16.22
C ASP A 5 -5.34 13.77 17.70
N GLY A 6 -4.04 13.81 17.97
CA GLY A 6 -3.47 13.98 19.30
C GLY A 6 -2.76 12.74 19.82
N SER A 7 -2.86 11.58 19.17
CA SER A 7 -2.04 10.42 19.53
C SER A 7 -0.79 10.34 18.65
N ALA A 8 0.39 10.40 19.25
CA ALA A 8 1.66 10.05 18.58
C ALA A 8 1.71 8.60 18.07
N ARG A 9 0.64 7.81 18.25
CA ARG A 9 0.65 6.34 18.14
C ARG A 9 -0.04 5.82 16.89
N TYR A 10 -1.16 6.44 16.50
CA TYR A 10 -1.95 6.02 15.34
C TYR A 10 -2.69 7.21 14.73
N GLY A 11 -3.07 7.07 13.46
CA GLY A 11 -3.82 8.07 12.72
C GLY A 11 -4.27 7.56 11.36
N ILE A 12 -5.05 8.36 10.64
CA ILE A 12 -5.52 8.01 9.29
C ILE A 12 -4.68 8.75 8.26
N ARG A 13 -4.26 8.02 7.23
CA ARG A 13 -3.41 8.49 6.12
C ARG A 13 -3.99 7.99 4.80
N LYS A 14 -3.42 8.46 3.69
CA LYS A 14 -3.59 7.79 2.41
C LYS A 14 -2.51 6.73 2.27
N GLY A 15 -2.87 5.60 1.68
CA GLY A 15 -1.97 4.50 1.39
C GLY A 15 -2.05 4.11 -0.07
N ILE A 16 -0.93 3.66 -0.64
CA ILE A 16 -0.85 3.00 -1.94
C ILE A 16 -0.13 1.67 -1.72
N ILE A 17 -0.69 0.58 -2.23
CA ILE A 17 0.02 -0.69 -2.38
C ILE A 17 0.16 -1.01 -3.87
N LEU A 18 1.36 -1.38 -4.29
CA LEU A 18 1.72 -1.80 -5.64
C LEU A 18 2.22 -3.24 -5.57
N TYR A 19 1.69 -4.09 -6.45
CA TYR A 19 2.17 -5.43 -6.70
C TYR A 19 2.73 -5.51 -8.11
N LEU A 20 3.97 -5.94 -8.23
CA LEU A 20 4.75 -5.81 -9.45
C LEU A 20 5.07 -7.19 -10.05
N ALA A 21 4.97 -7.28 -11.37
CA ALA A 21 5.39 -8.44 -12.15
C ALA A 21 6.85 -8.34 -12.61
N ASP A 22 7.50 -7.19 -12.40
CA ASP A 22 8.83 -6.91 -12.94
C ASP A 22 9.85 -7.99 -12.57
N TRP A 23 10.79 -8.19 -13.49
CA TRP A 23 12.07 -8.78 -13.15
C TRP A 23 13.03 -7.62 -12.88
N PHE A 24 13.54 -7.53 -11.66
CA PHE A 24 14.39 -6.43 -11.23
C PHE A 24 15.81 -6.59 -11.78
N THR A 25 16.12 -5.71 -12.73
CA THR A 25 17.46 -5.39 -13.23
C THR A 25 17.95 -4.09 -12.60
N PRO A 26 19.24 -3.71 -12.74
CA PRO A 26 19.73 -2.42 -12.26
C PRO A 26 18.89 -1.23 -12.76
N GLU A 27 18.48 -1.23 -14.03
CA GLU A 27 17.66 -0.17 -14.63
C GLU A 27 16.27 -0.08 -13.98
N LYS A 28 15.68 -1.22 -13.60
CA LYS A 28 14.40 -1.25 -12.88
C LYS A 28 14.53 -0.76 -11.44
N ILE A 29 15.70 -0.91 -10.83
CA ILE A 29 15.99 -0.37 -9.51
C ILE A 29 16.18 1.14 -9.55
N GLU A 30 16.84 1.66 -10.59
CA GLU A 30 16.89 3.09 -10.86
C GLU A 30 15.47 3.65 -11.06
N ALA A 31 14.62 2.96 -11.82
CA ALA A 31 13.21 3.37 -11.96
C ALA A 31 12.45 3.41 -10.62
N VAL A 32 12.71 2.47 -9.70
CA VAL A 32 12.13 2.53 -8.34
C VAL A 32 12.69 3.72 -7.54
N GLU A 33 13.97 4.02 -7.66
CA GLU A 33 14.56 5.21 -7.02
C GLU A 33 13.91 6.51 -7.53
N ASP A 34 13.66 6.60 -8.84
CA ASP A 34 12.96 7.73 -9.45
C ASP A 34 11.51 7.83 -8.98
N ILE A 35 10.81 6.68 -8.88
CA ILE A 35 9.44 6.61 -8.32
C ILE A 35 9.41 7.10 -6.88
N LEU A 36 10.38 6.72 -6.04
CA LEU A 36 10.46 7.22 -4.67
C LEU A 36 10.74 8.72 -4.62
N SER A 37 11.53 9.25 -5.57
CA SER A 37 11.76 10.69 -5.68
C SER A 37 10.48 11.43 -6.06
N GLN A 38 9.74 10.95 -7.07
CA GLN A 38 8.43 11.50 -7.46
C GLN A 38 7.41 11.42 -6.33
N PHE A 39 7.43 10.35 -5.55
CA PHE A 39 6.59 10.21 -4.36
C PHE A 39 6.91 11.27 -3.29
N LEU A 40 8.20 11.55 -3.06
CA LEU A 40 8.61 12.60 -2.13
C LEU A 40 8.25 14.00 -2.65
N ASP A 41 8.38 14.24 -3.96
CA ASP A 41 7.98 15.50 -4.59
C ASP A 41 6.46 15.73 -4.47
N MET A 42 5.66 14.69 -4.73
CA MET A 42 4.19 14.71 -4.57
C MET A 42 3.77 15.02 -3.13
N THR A 43 4.56 14.58 -2.15
CA THR A 43 4.22 14.74 -0.72
C THR A 43 4.86 15.98 -0.08
N GLY A 44 5.92 16.53 -0.67
CA GLY A 44 6.72 17.62 -0.09
C GLY A 44 7.57 17.19 1.10
N GLU A 45 7.83 15.89 1.26
CA GLU A 45 8.40 15.29 2.46
C GLU A 45 9.79 14.68 2.21
N THR A 46 10.43 14.19 3.28
CA THR A 46 11.74 13.51 3.15
C THR A 46 11.89 12.35 4.12
N PHE A 47 12.62 11.30 3.71
CA PHE A 47 12.92 10.17 4.58
C PHE A 47 14.07 10.49 5.54
N THR A 48 13.82 10.37 6.85
CA THR A 48 14.83 10.61 7.90
C THR A 48 15.20 9.33 8.65
N LYS A 49 14.40 8.28 8.53
CA LYS A 49 14.58 6.96 9.15
C LYS A 49 14.58 5.85 8.12
N LYS A 50 15.28 4.78 8.46
CA LYS A 50 15.38 3.54 7.69
C LYS A 50 15.25 2.32 8.59
N ARG A 51 14.74 1.23 8.04
CA ARG A 51 14.83 -0.12 8.61
C ARG A 51 15.10 -1.09 7.47
N SER A 52 16.18 -1.84 7.57
CA SER A 52 16.51 -2.89 6.60
C SER A 52 15.84 -4.20 7.06
N GLY A 53 15.50 -5.06 6.11
CA GLY A 53 15.06 -6.43 6.38
C GLY A 53 16.20 -7.35 6.82
N LEU A 54 17.46 -6.92 6.67
CA LEU A 54 18.62 -7.68 7.09
C LEU A 54 18.55 -8.03 8.57
N LEU A 55 18.91 -9.27 8.91
CA LEU A 55 18.83 -9.82 10.28
C LEU A 55 19.54 -8.95 11.34
N ASP A 56 20.57 -8.19 10.97
CA ASP A 56 21.33 -7.29 11.83
C ASP A 56 20.62 -5.95 12.16
N ALA A 57 19.50 -5.68 11.47
CA ALA A 57 18.69 -4.48 11.60
C ALA A 57 17.35 -4.72 12.34
N TYR A 58 17.10 -5.95 12.82
CA TYR A 58 15.85 -6.26 13.55
C TYR A 58 15.71 -5.47 14.86
N PRO A 59 14.45 -5.24 15.31
CA PRO A 59 14.18 -4.63 16.60
C PRO A 59 14.95 -5.30 17.74
N GLY A 60 15.58 -4.49 18.58
CA GLY A 60 16.35 -4.96 19.73
C GLY A 60 16.21 -4.04 20.93
N ARG A 61 16.79 -4.40 22.08
CA ARG A 61 16.63 -3.61 23.33
C ARG A 61 17.01 -2.13 23.18
N GLY A 62 17.98 -1.80 22.32
CA GLY A 62 18.41 -0.42 22.04
C GLY A 62 17.67 0.27 20.89
N CYS A 63 16.84 -0.45 20.12
CA CYS A 63 16.06 0.09 19.01
C CYS A 63 14.76 -0.74 18.87
N PRO A 64 13.77 -0.51 19.76
CA PRO A 64 12.55 -1.33 19.80
C PRO A 64 11.69 -1.24 18.54
N SER A 65 11.84 -0.17 17.74
CA SER A 65 11.15 0.01 16.47
C SER A 65 11.87 -0.64 15.27
N GLY A 66 13.17 -0.93 15.40
CA GLY A 66 14.05 -1.30 14.28
C GLY A 66 14.43 -0.13 13.35
N PHE A 67 13.84 1.06 13.52
CA PHE A 67 14.16 2.23 12.70
C PHE A 67 15.42 2.97 13.20
N ARG A 68 16.34 3.25 12.29
CA ARG A 68 17.59 4.00 12.52
C ARG A 68 17.61 5.26 11.66
N ASN A 69 18.40 6.27 12.04
CA ASN A 69 18.56 7.48 11.23
C ASN A 69 19.21 7.16 9.88
N VAL A 70 18.72 7.82 8.83
CA VAL A 70 19.38 7.90 7.53
C VAL A 70 20.65 8.75 7.66
N ARG A 71 21.78 8.27 7.13
CA ARG A 71 23.06 8.99 7.11
C ARG A 71 23.57 9.07 5.67
N GLY A 72 23.68 10.28 5.13
CA GLY A 72 24.16 10.51 3.76
C GLY A 72 23.11 10.36 2.66
N GLY A 73 21.82 10.64 2.98
CA GLY A 73 20.71 10.58 2.02
C GLY A 73 20.05 9.20 1.94
N TRP A 74 18.76 9.18 1.62
CA TRP A 74 18.00 7.93 1.52
C TRP A 74 18.37 7.15 0.26
N GLN A 75 18.78 7.83 -0.83
CA GLN A 75 19.26 7.21 -2.07
C GLN A 75 20.45 6.30 -1.82
N LYS A 76 21.42 6.75 -0.99
CA LYS A 76 22.56 5.92 -0.59
C LYS A 76 22.13 4.66 0.15
N ILE A 77 21.10 4.77 0.99
CA ILE A 77 20.54 3.61 1.71
C ILE A 77 19.85 2.66 0.75
N PHE A 78 19.00 3.20 -0.13
CA PHE A 78 18.26 2.47 -1.14
C PHE A 78 19.21 1.68 -2.04
N ARG A 79 20.17 2.36 -2.68
CA ARG A 79 21.16 1.73 -3.56
C ARG A 79 21.93 0.65 -2.85
N ARG A 80 22.38 0.87 -1.61
CA ARG A 80 23.10 -0.15 -0.84
C ARG A 80 22.24 -1.39 -0.54
N GLU A 81 20.96 -1.20 -0.23
CA GLU A 81 20.06 -2.32 0.07
C GLU A 81 19.77 -3.17 -1.18
N PHE A 82 19.80 -2.54 -2.35
CA PHE A 82 19.49 -3.15 -3.63
C PHE A 82 20.71 -3.22 -4.58
N ASP A 83 21.94 -3.10 -4.03
CA ASP A 83 23.23 -3.05 -4.76
C ASP A 83 23.67 -4.43 -5.28
N GLY A 84 23.04 -5.49 -4.76
CA GLY A 84 23.54 -6.85 -4.89
C GLY A 84 22.44 -7.80 -5.33
N GLN A 85 22.46 -8.13 -6.63
CA GLN A 85 21.88 -9.30 -7.28
C GLN A 85 20.57 -9.82 -6.67
N PHE A 86 19.45 -9.40 -7.25
CA PHE A 86 18.14 -10.06 -7.06
C PHE A 86 18.24 -11.49 -7.58
N GLN A 87 18.72 -12.39 -6.72
CA GLN A 87 18.87 -13.78 -7.06
C GLN A 87 17.48 -14.41 -7.21
N PRO A 88 17.32 -15.40 -8.11
CA PRO A 88 16.06 -16.11 -8.28
C PRO A 88 15.84 -17.17 -7.19
N VAL A 89 16.32 -16.92 -5.97
CA VAL A 89 16.18 -17.79 -4.80
C VAL A 89 15.69 -16.97 -3.60
N PRO A 90 15.00 -17.57 -2.62
CA PRO A 90 14.53 -16.82 -1.46
C PRO A 90 15.72 -16.24 -0.70
N SER A 91 15.63 -14.95 -0.39
CA SER A 91 16.55 -14.32 0.56
C SER A 91 16.52 -15.06 1.90
N GLN A 92 17.69 -15.48 2.38
CA GLN A 92 17.86 -16.15 3.67
C GLN A 92 18.21 -15.16 4.80
N ASP A 93 18.63 -13.95 4.45
CA ASP A 93 19.11 -12.93 5.36
C ASP A 93 18.18 -11.71 5.47
N GLY A 94 17.10 -11.67 4.68
CA GLY A 94 16.15 -10.55 4.63
C GLY A 94 16.57 -9.42 3.68
N SER A 95 17.57 -9.65 2.82
CA SER A 95 17.89 -8.80 1.67
C SER A 95 16.69 -8.59 0.75
N GLY A 96 16.66 -7.43 0.09
CA GLY A 96 15.55 -7.05 -0.78
C GLY A 96 14.36 -6.43 -0.04
N VAL A 97 14.46 -6.18 1.27
CA VAL A 97 13.42 -5.52 2.06
C VAL A 97 13.95 -4.23 2.69
N LEU A 98 13.25 -3.12 2.46
CA LEU A 98 13.60 -1.81 3.01
C LEU A 98 12.36 -1.07 3.47
N SER A 99 12.40 -0.46 4.65
CA SER A 99 11.43 0.57 5.04
C SER A 99 12.12 1.92 5.20
N LEU A 100 11.50 2.96 4.66
CA LEU A 100 11.91 4.35 4.79
C LEU A 100 10.74 5.14 5.38
N SER A 101 11.01 6.09 6.25
CA SER A 101 9.97 6.93 6.87
C SER A 101 10.58 8.19 7.46
N ASN A 102 9.73 9.12 7.88
CA ASN A 102 10.12 10.21 8.76
C ASN A 102 9.59 10.07 10.19
N CYS A 103 9.14 8.88 10.59
CA CYS A 103 8.65 8.60 11.94
C CYS A 103 9.65 9.00 13.04
N ASP A 104 9.12 9.43 14.19
CA ASP A 104 9.89 9.59 15.42
C ASP A 104 9.04 9.16 16.64
N SER A 105 9.57 9.31 17.85
CA SER A 105 8.85 8.90 19.07
C SER A 105 7.76 9.88 19.52
N GLU A 106 7.67 11.07 18.94
CA GLU A 106 6.79 12.15 19.35
C GLU A 106 5.65 12.38 18.35
N HIS A 107 5.90 12.11 17.07
CA HIS A 107 4.98 12.38 15.97
C HIS A 107 4.78 11.14 15.10
N LEU A 108 3.54 10.97 14.64
CA LEU A 108 3.19 9.97 13.63
C LEU A 108 3.83 10.38 12.30
N GLN A 109 4.32 9.40 11.54
CA GLN A 109 4.89 9.65 10.22
C GLN A 109 3.92 10.41 9.30
N THR A 110 4.47 11.33 8.51
CA THR A 110 3.76 11.93 7.39
C THR A 110 4.11 11.24 6.08
N VAL A 111 5.25 10.53 6.01
CA VAL A 111 5.58 9.59 4.93
C VAL A 111 6.16 8.28 5.44
N HIS A 112 5.76 7.20 4.80
CA HIS A 112 6.35 5.89 4.97
C HIS A 112 6.35 5.12 3.65
N CYS A 113 7.41 4.35 3.45
CA CYS A 113 7.56 3.44 2.35
C CYS A 113 8.05 2.09 2.91
N PHE A 114 7.44 1.00 2.44
CA PHE A 114 7.94 -0.35 2.60
C PHE A 114 8.14 -0.96 1.21
N LEU A 115 9.33 -1.49 0.98
CA LEU A 115 9.77 -2.12 -0.24
C LEU A 115 10.08 -3.57 0.09
N ALA A 116 9.53 -4.49 -0.66
CA ALA A 116 10.00 -5.86 -0.74
C ALA A 116 10.16 -6.19 -2.21
N LEU A 117 11.39 -6.16 -2.71
CA LEU A 117 11.72 -6.36 -4.12
C LEU A 117 12.47 -7.70 -4.27
N SER A 118 12.05 -8.53 -5.21
CA SER A 118 12.57 -9.89 -5.39
C SER A 118 12.40 -10.41 -6.82
N ASN A 119 13.40 -11.17 -7.28
CA ASN A 119 13.31 -11.98 -8.51
C ASN A 119 12.95 -13.45 -8.23
N PHE A 120 12.73 -13.81 -6.96
CA PHE A 120 12.25 -15.13 -6.62
C PHE A 120 10.77 -15.28 -7.01
N LYS A 121 10.52 -15.80 -8.22
CA LYS A 121 9.19 -16.01 -8.78
C LYS A 121 8.77 -17.47 -8.69
N HIS A 122 7.76 -17.77 -7.87
CA HIS A 122 6.96 -18.99 -8.05
C HIS A 122 5.88 -18.72 -9.10
N TRP A 123 6.29 -18.66 -10.38
CA TRP A 123 5.53 -18.70 -11.66
C TRP A 123 4.16 -18.00 -11.83
N ALA A 124 3.56 -17.35 -10.83
CA ALA A 124 2.28 -16.66 -10.91
C ALA A 124 2.05 -15.56 -9.84
N ARG A 125 2.92 -15.48 -8.81
CA ARG A 125 2.83 -14.47 -7.75
C ARG A 125 3.59 -13.19 -8.10
N ALA A 126 3.00 -12.03 -7.79
CA ALA A 126 3.74 -10.78 -7.65
C ALA A 126 4.91 -11.03 -6.68
N SER A 127 6.14 -10.99 -7.18
CA SER A 127 7.33 -11.25 -6.35
C SER A 127 7.73 -10.03 -5.55
N SER A 128 7.27 -8.86 -5.96
CA SER A 128 7.65 -7.59 -5.39
C SER A 128 6.44 -6.75 -5.04
N LYS A 129 6.56 -6.03 -3.91
CA LYS A 129 5.57 -5.07 -3.46
C LYS A 129 6.20 -3.77 -3.00
N ILE A 130 5.52 -2.67 -3.31
CA ILE A 130 5.85 -1.35 -2.81
C ILE A 130 4.62 -0.84 -2.09
N TYR A 131 4.78 -0.52 -0.83
CA TYR A 131 3.76 0.10 0.00
C TYR A 131 4.19 1.53 0.34
N LEU A 132 3.29 2.49 0.15
CA LEU A 132 3.49 3.89 0.41
C LEU A 132 2.37 4.40 1.31
N GLN A 133 2.70 5.27 2.25
CA GLN A 133 1.74 5.93 3.13
C GLN A 133 2.13 7.40 3.25
N PHE A 134 1.14 8.28 3.18
CA PHE A 134 1.36 9.72 3.11
C PHE A 134 0.18 10.53 3.68
N SER A 135 0.38 11.84 3.85
CA SER A 135 -0.64 12.76 4.36
C SER A 135 -1.96 12.70 3.57
N ARG A 136 -3.08 12.87 4.29
CA ARG A 136 -4.42 12.99 3.67
C ARG A 136 -4.58 14.25 2.81
N SER A 137 -3.74 15.26 3.04
CA SER A 137 -3.79 16.53 2.32
C SER A 137 -3.40 16.43 0.85
N VAL A 138 -2.72 15.34 0.44
CA VAL A 138 -2.36 15.13 -0.97
C VAL A 138 -3.63 14.88 -1.79
N PRO A 139 -3.93 15.69 -2.83
CA PRO A 139 -5.09 15.49 -3.71
C PRO A 139 -5.12 14.11 -4.38
N TRP A 140 -6.32 13.56 -4.59
CA TRP A 140 -6.45 12.28 -5.32
C TRP A 140 -6.02 12.37 -6.78
N ARG A 141 -6.10 13.55 -7.38
CA ARG A 141 -5.56 13.80 -8.72
C ARG A 141 -4.06 13.52 -8.79
N ASP A 142 -3.30 13.99 -7.81
CA ASP A 142 -1.85 13.78 -7.76
C ASP A 142 -1.52 12.30 -7.54
N VAL A 143 -2.31 11.61 -6.71
CA VAL A 143 -2.20 10.15 -6.50
C VAL A 143 -2.47 9.40 -7.80
N TRP A 144 -3.49 9.80 -8.57
CA TRP A 144 -3.80 9.23 -9.86
C TRP A 144 -2.66 9.41 -10.86
N ASP A 145 -2.15 10.63 -11.00
CA ASP A 145 -1.06 10.95 -11.92
C ASP A 145 0.23 10.20 -11.54
N PHE A 146 0.49 10.04 -10.24
CA PHE A 146 1.56 9.18 -9.73
C PHE A 146 1.37 7.71 -10.12
N LEU A 147 0.17 7.14 -9.97
CA LEU A 147 -0.11 5.76 -10.38
C LEU A 147 0.06 5.55 -11.89
N VAL A 148 -0.38 6.53 -12.71
CA VAL A 148 -0.16 6.53 -14.16
C VAL A 148 1.34 6.51 -14.47
N TYR A 149 2.12 7.37 -13.81
CA TYR A 149 3.57 7.41 -13.96
C TYR A 149 4.24 6.09 -13.58
N VAL A 150 3.91 5.53 -12.42
CA VAL A 150 4.45 4.23 -11.97
C VAL A 150 4.15 3.12 -12.98
N ASN A 151 2.93 3.08 -13.52
CA ASN A 151 2.52 2.08 -14.51
C ASN A 151 3.25 2.21 -15.86
N GLN A 152 3.82 3.37 -16.19
CA GLN A 152 4.67 3.53 -17.36
C GLN A 152 6.08 2.98 -17.14
N MET A 153 6.55 2.97 -15.88
CA MET A 153 7.91 2.61 -15.52
C MET A 153 8.05 1.15 -15.07
N LEU A 154 7.03 0.61 -14.41
CA LEU A 154 6.98 -0.73 -13.82
C LEU A 154 5.77 -1.51 -14.33
N ASP A 155 5.88 -2.83 -14.34
CA ASP A 155 4.79 -3.72 -14.69
C ASP A 155 3.89 -3.99 -13.47
N VAL A 156 2.94 -3.06 -13.26
CA VAL A 156 1.99 -3.10 -12.15
C VAL A 156 0.91 -4.16 -12.39
N GLN A 157 0.93 -5.26 -11.65
CA GLN A 157 -0.15 -6.25 -11.70
C GLN A 157 -1.42 -5.76 -11.01
N TYR A 158 -1.23 -5.12 -9.86
CA TYR A 158 -2.30 -4.56 -9.05
C TYR A 158 -1.79 -3.34 -8.31
N ALA A 159 -2.55 -2.25 -8.35
CA ALA A 159 -2.38 -1.13 -7.45
C ALA A 159 -3.69 -0.85 -6.71
N SER A 160 -3.60 -0.38 -5.47
CA SER A 160 -4.75 0.10 -4.71
C SER A 160 -4.35 1.30 -3.88
N ALA A 161 -5.14 2.35 -3.94
CA ALA A 161 -4.93 3.59 -3.22
C ALA A 161 -6.21 4.06 -2.54
N GLY A 162 -6.09 4.54 -1.31
CA GLY A 162 -7.22 5.06 -0.54
C GLY A 162 -6.85 5.28 0.92
N TYR A 163 -7.82 5.25 1.82
CA TYR A 163 -7.58 5.48 3.24
C TYR A 163 -6.93 4.29 3.94
N GLU A 164 -6.05 4.58 4.89
CA GLU A 164 -5.18 3.62 5.54
C GLU A 164 -4.86 4.00 6.99
N MET A 165 -4.75 2.98 7.84
CA MET A 165 -4.32 3.13 9.23
C MET A 165 -2.80 3.29 9.33
N ALA A 166 -2.35 4.45 9.77
CA ALA A 166 -0.97 4.70 10.13
C ALA A 166 -0.71 4.32 11.59
N THR A 167 0.39 3.59 11.81
CA THR A 167 0.87 3.24 13.15
C THR A 167 2.29 3.75 13.34
N ASN A 168 2.56 4.36 14.49
CA ASN A 168 3.91 4.81 14.81
C ASN A 168 4.75 3.61 15.23
N PRO A 169 5.86 3.30 14.51
CA PRO A 169 6.69 2.13 14.81
C PRO A 169 7.39 2.21 16.17
N PHE A 170 7.48 3.39 16.81
CA PHE A 170 8.02 3.55 18.17
C PHE A 170 7.03 3.23 19.29
N HIS A 171 5.73 3.11 18.97
CA HIS A 171 4.67 2.91 19.96
C HIS A 171 3.84 1.65 19.70
N PHE A 172 4.45 0.60 19.10
CA PHE A 172 3.71 -0.59 18.65
C PHE A 172 2.69 -1.05 19.68
N HIS A 173 1.41 -0.90 19.32
CA HIS A 173 0.29 -1.24 20.17
C HIS A 173 -0.80 -1.90 19.33
N PRO A 174 -1.17 -3.16 19.59
CA PRO A 174 -2.23 -3.88 18.86
C PRO A 174 -3.62 -3.21 18.86
N GLN A 175 -3.78 -2.08 19.57
CA GLN A 175 -5.04 -1.33 19.64
C GLN A 175 -5.43 -0.73 18.29
N ALA A 176 -4.48 -0.25 17.49
CA ALA A 176 -4.79 0.36 16.18
C ALA A 176 -5.55 -0.61 15.26
N ILE A 177 -5.09 -1.87 15.18
CA ILE A 177 -5.77 -2.92 14.43
C ILE A 177 -7.17 -3.20 15.00
N ARG A 178 -7.33 -3.17 16.33
CA ARG A 178 -8.64 -3.39 16.98
C ARG A 178 -9.66 -2.31 16.68
N MET A 179 -9.22 -1.10 16.33
CA MET A 179 -10.09 0.03 16.01
C MET A 179 -10.66 -0.04 14.59
N LEU A 180 -10.12 -0.90 13.71
CA LEU A 180 -10.59 -1.03 12.32
C LEU A 180 -12.05 -1.47 12.19
N LYS A 181 -12.60 -2.11 13.24
CA LYS A 181 -14.03 -2.48 13.27
C LYS A 181 -14.95 -1.26 13.25
N ASP A 182 -14.45 -0.10 13.69
CA ASP A 182 -15.21 1.16 13.80
C ASP A 182 -14.85 2.14 12.67
N LEU A 183 -14.01 1.73 11.70
CA LEU A 183 -13.47 2.56 10.63
C LEU A 183 -13.69 1.90 9.25
N PRO A 184 -14.91 1.91 8.70
CA PRO A 184 -15.27 1.13 7.52
C PRO A 184 -14.49 1.56 6.25
N LEU A 185 -14.11 2.83 6.16
CA LEU A 185 -13.39 3.40 5.02
C LEU A 185 -11.87 3.15 5.04
N VAL A 186 -11.32 2.75 6.20
CA VAL A 186 -9.87 2.75 6.44
C VAL A 186 -9.35 1.34 6.31
N ASN A 187 -8.43 1.11 5.37
CA ASN A 187 -7.72 -0.16 5.25
C ASN A 187 -6.55 -0.24 6.24
N SER A 188 -5.93 -1.40 6.36
CA SER A 188 -4.67 -1.52 7.11
C SER A 188 -3.66 -2.39 6.39
N TYR A 189 -2.41 -1.96 6.34
CA TYR A 189 -1.30 -2.73 5.83
C TYR A 189 -1.24 -4.12 6.47
N ASP A 190 -1.32 -4.18 7.80
CA ASP A 190 -1.17 -5.44 8.54
C ASP A 190 -2.32 -6.42 8.35
N THR A 191 -3.54 -5.93 8.11
CA THR A 191 -4.73 -6.80 8.02
C THR A 191 -5.25 -7.00 6.61
N GLU A 192 -4.93 -6.10 5.68
CA GLU A 192 -5.55 -6.05 4.36
C GLU A 192 -4.54 -6.07 3.23
N TRP A 193 -3.32 -5.55 3.41
CA TRP A 193 -2.31 -5.49 2.33
C TRP A 193 -1.07 -6.34 2.57
N CYS A 194 -0.99 -7.02 3.72
CA CYS A 194 0.24 -7.69 4.11
C CYS A 194 0.59 -8.88 3.19
N PHE A 195 -0.40 -9.52 2.55
CA PHE A 195 -0.20 -10.80 1.84
C PHE A 195 -1.15 -11.01 0.64
N ARG A 196 -0.70 -10.75 -0.60
CA ARG A 196 -1.33 -11.40 -1.75
C ARG A 196 -0.98 -12.91 -1.71
N ARG A 197 -1.99 -13.75 -1.51
CA ARG A 197 -1.80 -15.20 -1.31
C ARG A 197 -2.02 -16.01 -2.58
N ASP A 198 -2.98 -15.56 -3.38
CA ASP A 198 -3.48 -16.31 -4.52
C ASP A 198 -3.30 -15.54 -5.82
N ASP A 199 -3.03 -16.30 -6.86
CA ASP A 199 -2.95 -15.79 -8.23
C ASP A 199 -4.36 -15.36 -8.65
N HIS A 200 -4.46 -14.30 -9.44
CA HIS A 200 -5.74 -13.77 -9.96
C HIS A 200 -6.71 -13.11 -8.98
N THR A 201 -6.31 -12.94 -7.72
CA THR A 201 -7.12 -12.20 -6.73
C THR A 201 -6.46 -10.92 -6.24
N ILE A 202 -7.28 -10.05 -5.66
CA ILE A 202 -6.91 -8.86 -4.90
C ILE A 202 -7.36 -9.03 -3.44
N GLN A 203 -6.66 -8.44 -2.49
CA GLN A 203 -6.99 -8.62 -1.07
C GLN A 203 -8.15 -7.74 -0.60
N CYS A 204 -8.19 -6.50 -1.08
CA CYS A 204 -9.18 -5.50 -0.70
C CYS A 204 -9.17 -4.36 -1.71
N PRO A 205 -10.33 -3.92 -2.22
CA PRO A 205 -10.40 -2.75 -3.08
C PRO A 205 -10.24 -1.48 -2.26
N ASN A 206 -10.01 -0.36 -2.96
CA ASN A 206 -9.96 0.97 -2.36
C ASN A 206 -10.33 2.03 -3.41
N LEU A 207 -10.28 3.31 -3.03
CA LEU A 207 -10.77 4.45 -3.82
C LEU A 207 -10.27 4.50 -5.28
N ILE A 208 -9.00 4.16 -5.51
CA ILE A 208 -8.39 4.06 -6.85
C ILE A 208 -7.68 2.70 -6.96
N GLN A 209 -7.83 2.02 -8.08
CA GLN A 209 -7.18 0.74 -8.35
C GLN A 209 -6.63 0.69 -9.77
N VAL A 210 -5.54 -0.04 -9.95
CA VAL A 210 -5.03 -0.46 -11.27
C VAL A 210 -5.11 -1.98 -11.33
N LEU A 211 -5.79 -2.51 -12.33
CA LEU A 211 -6.01 -3.95 -12.52
C LEU A 211 -5.36 -4.39 -13.83
N SER A 212 -4.46 -5.38 -13.78
CA SER A 212 -3.95 -6.04 -14.98
C SER A 212 -4.93 -7.07 -15.51
N GLU A 213 -5.32 -6.94 -16.78
CA GLU A 213 -6.21 -7.90 -17.45
C GLU A 213 -5.55 -9.27 -17.65
N GLU A 214 -4.22 -9.31 -17.74
CA GLU A 214 -3.46 -10.56 -17.85
C GLU A 214 -3.47 -11.35 -16.53
N HIS A 215 -3.44 -10.64 -15.40
CA HIS A 215 -3.19 -11.25 -14.11
C HIS A 215 -4.41 -11.35 -13.21
N LEU A 216 -5.55 -10.76 -13.55
CA LEU A 216 -6.78 -10.81 -12.75
C LEU A 216 -7.92 -11.37 -13.57
N SER A 217 -8.85 -12.06 -12.90
CA SER A 217 -10.06 -12.53 -13.58
C SER A 217 -10.85 -11.35 -14.14
N PRO A 218 -11.45 -11.49 -15.33
CA PRO A 218 -12.22 -10.42 -15.94
C PRO A 218 -13.40 -10.06 -15.04
N LEU A 219 -13.60 -8.76 -14.83
CA LEU A 219 -14.75 -8.24 -14.13
C LEU A 219 -15.88 -7.93 -15.12
N PRO A 220 -17.16 -8.13 -14.73
CA PRO A 220 -18.27 -7.65 -15.53
C PRO A 220 -18.25 -6.12 -15.59
N PRO A 221 -18.97 -5.49 -16.55
CA PRO A 221 -19.18 -4.05 -16.52
C PRO A 221 -19.76 -3.61 -15.17
N PRO A 222 -19.34 -2.44 -14.62
CA PRO A 222 -19.89 -1.95 -13.37
C PRO A 222 -21.40 -1.67 -13.51
N PRO A 223 -22.19 -1.84 -12.44
CA PRO A 223 -23.60 -1.46 -12.45
C PRO A 223 -23.77 0.03 -12.78
N LYS A 224 -24.86 0.38 -13.46
CA LYS A 224 -25.22 1.79 -13.69
C LYS A 224 -25.41 2.49 -12.34
N ASP A 225 -25.00 3.75 -12.27
CA ASP A 225 -25.16 4.61 -11.10
C ASP A 225 -24.44 4.11 -9.83
N SER A 226 -23.48 3.18 -9.96
CA SER A 226 -22.67 2.66 -8.85
C SER A 226 -21.57 3.62 -8.36
N GLY A 227 -21.34 4.72 -9.07
CA GLY A 227 -20.19 5.60 -8.87
C GLY A 227 -18.84 4.98 -9.28
N ILE A 228 -18.83 3.73 -9.78
CA ILE A 228 -17.62 3.05 -10.25
C ILE A 228 -17.31 3.48 -11.67
N THR A 229 -16.15 4.09 -11.85
CA THR A 229 -15.62 4.45 -13.17
C THR A 229 -14.49 3.50 -13.52
N VAL A 230 -14.53 2.95 -14.74
CA VAL A 230 -13.50 2.08 -15.30
C VAL A 230 -12.94 2.74 -16.56
N LEU A 231 -11.63 2.97 -16.59
CA LEU A 231 -10.94 3.58 -17.73
C LEU A 231 -9.79 2.69 -18.20
N PRO A 232 -9.55 2.59 -19.52
CA PRO A 232 -8.40 1.87 -20.03
C PRO A 232 -7.09 2.58 -19.65
N MET A 233 -6.07 1.79 -19.38
CA MET A 233 -4.71 2.23 -19.05
C MET A 233 -3.70 1.47 -19.93
N TYR A 234 -2.55 2.10 -20.19
CA TYR A 234 -1.50 1.51 -21.02
C TYR A 234 -1.04 0.14 -20.48
N GLY A 235 -0.76 -0.78 -21.41
CA GLY A 235 -0.18 -2.10 -21.09
C GLY A 235 -1.20 -3.16 -20.68
N GLY A 236 -2.40 -3.16 -21.27
CA GLY A 236 -3.43 -4.18 -20.99
C GLY A 236 -4.00 -4.07 -19.57
N LYS A 237 -4.15 -2.84 -19.08
CA LYS A 237 -4.55 -2.55 -17.71
C LYS A 237 -5.78 -1.65 -17.74
N GLN A 238 -6.53 -1.69 -16.65
CA GLN A 238 -7.66 -0.79 -16.42
C GLN A 238 -7.51 -0.11 -15.07
N THR A 239 -7.87 1.15 -15.01
CA THR A 239 -8.03 1.88 -13.76
C THR A 239 -9.47 1.86 -13.34
N VAL A 240 -9.70 1.61 -12.06
CA VAL A 240 -11.02 1.69 -11.42
C VAL A 240 -10.97 2.76 -10.36
N HIS A 241 -11.94 3.67 -10.30
CA HIS A 241 -12.09 4.57 -9.17
C HIS A 241 -13.55 4.83 -8.84
N ILE A 242 -13.78 5.29 -7.60
CA ILE A 242 -15.10 5.69 -7.08
C ILE A 242 -15.18 7.20 -6.76
N LEU A 243 -14.20 7.95 -7.25
CA LEU A 243 -14.10 9.41 -7.11
C LEU A 243 -14.91 10.17 -8.17
N ASP A 244 -15.20 11.44 -7.90
CA ASP A 244 -16.10 12.27 -8.70
C ASP A 244 -15.45 13.03 -9.85
N GLY A 245 -16.11 12.94 -11.01
CA GLY A 245 -15.79 13.72 -12.19
C GLY A 245 -14.37 13.52 -12.72
N GLY A 246 -13.96 14.38 -13.66
CA GLY A 246 -12.60 14.35 -14.20
C GLY A 246 -11.52 14.88 -13.23
N ALA A 247 -11.94 15.60 -12.18
CA ALA A 247 -11.08 16.16 -11.15
C ALA A 247 -10.72 15.15 -10.04
N LEU A 248 -11.41 13.99 -10.01
CA LEU A 248 -11.25 12.95 -8.97
C LEU A 248 -11.48 13.51 -7.57
N GLU A 249 -12.57 14.28 -7.42
CA GLU A 249 -12.98 14.83 -6.12
C GLU A 249 -13.47 13.69 -5.22
N GLU A 250 -13.25 13.86 -3.91
CA GLU A 250 -13.76 12.90 -2.93
C GLU A 250 -15.24 13.22 -2.65
N PRO A 251 -16.15 12.25 -2.81
CA PRO A 251 -17.55 12.41 -2.40
C PRO A 251 -17.64 12.62 -0.88
N ASP A 252 -18.83 13.00 -0.39
CA ASP A 252 -19.04 12.99 1.06
C ASP A 252 -18.95 11.57 1.66
N GLU A 253 -18.86 11.49 2.99
CA GLU A 253 -18.60 10.23 3.68
C GLU A 253 -19.69 9.17 3.48
N GLU A 254 -20.96 9.58 3.38
CA GLU A 254 -22.09 8.68 3.19
C GLU A 254 -22.07 8.11 1.77
N GLU A 255 -21.93 8.98 0.77
CA GLU A 255 -21.83 8.58 -0.63
C GLU A 255 -20.58 7.74 -0.90
N LEU A 256 -19.43 8.09 -0.32
CA LEU A 256 -18.20 7.32 -0.46
C LEU A 256 -18.35 5.90 0.11
N LEU A 257 -19.06 5.74 1.23
CA LEU A 257 -19.33 4.43 1.82
C LEU A 257 -20.25 3.59 0.91
N GLU A 258 -21.27 4.20 0.33
CA GLU A 258 -22.16 3.52 -0.63
C GLU A 258 -21.40 3.05 -1.88
N ARG A 259 -20.52 3.91 -2.43
CA ARG A 259 -19.70 3.55 -3.59
C ARG A 259 -18.67 2.48 -3.26
N LEU A 260 -18.09 2.48 -2.06
CA LEU A 260 -17.22 1.39 -1.59
C LEU A 260 -17.98 0.07 -1.45
N ARG A 261 -19.21 0.09 -0.93
CA ARG A 261 -20.08 -1.09 -0.89
C ARG A 261 -20.37 -1.62 -2.28
N ALA A 262 -20.67 -0.75 -3.24
CA ALA A 262 -20.87 -1.13 -4.63
C ALA A 262 -19.58 -1.73 -5.23
N LEU A 263 -18.42 -1.13 -4.94
CA LEU A 263 -17.12 -1.59 -5.40
C LEU A 263 -16.74 -2.96 -4.82
N ASP A 264 -16.96 -3.17 -3.52
CA ASP A 264 -16.75 -4.45 -2.85
C ASP A 264 -17.62 -5.55 -3.49
N THR A 265 -18.92 -5.27 -3.67
CA THR A 265 -19.85 -6.19 -4.33
C THR A 265 -19.43 -6.52 -5.76
N TRP A 266 -19.02 -5.52 -6.53
CA TRP A 266 -18.57 -5.69 -7.91
C TRP A 266 -17.26 -6.48 -8.01
N SER A 267 -16.36 -6.31 -7.04
CA SER A 267 -15.04 -6.97 -7.03
C SER A 267 -15.04 -8.39 -6.46
N GLN A 268 -16.16 -8.89 -5.91
CA GLN A 268 -16.29 -10.26 -5.38
C GLN A 268 -15.68 -11.37 -6.26
N PRO A 269 -15.78 -11.37 -7.60
CA PRO A 269 -15.16 -12.40 -8.44
C PRO A 269 -13.63 -12.50 -8.33
N ILE A 270 -12.97 -11.44 -7.86
CA ILE A 270 -11.51 -11.36 -7.71
C ILE A 270 -11.07 -11.10 -6.26
N LEU A 271 -11.99 -11.08 -5.28
CA LEU A 271 -11.61 -10.86 -3.89
C LEU A 271 -11.02 -12.13 -3.26
N ALA A 272 -9.83 -12.01 -2.69
CA ALA A 272 -9.18 -13.06 -1.94
C ALA A 272 -9.86 -13.22 -0.58
N GLN A 273 -9.93 -14.46 -0.08
CA GLN A 273 -10.40 -14.70 1.28
C GLN A 273 -9.35 -14.20 2.28
N LEU A 274 -9.71 -13.19 3.07
CA LEU A 274 -8.87 -12.72 4.17
C LEU A 274 -8.93 -13.70 5.36
N GLU A 275 -7.77 -14.00 5.92
CA GLU A 275 -7.68 -14.69 7.21
C GLU A 275 -7.83 -13.71 8.35
N LYS A 276 -8.40 -14.20 9.47
CA LYS A 276 -8.52 -13.40 10.69
C LYS A 276 -7.13 -13.01 11.20
N PRO A 277 -6.81 -11.71 11.32
CA PRO A 277 -5.57 -11.25 11.93
C PRO A 277 -5.44 -11.71 13.39
N MET A 278 -4.19 -11.87 13.85
CA MET A 278 -3.90 -12.28 15.23
C MET A 278 -4.51 -11.32 16.27
N TYR A 279 -4.50 -10.02 15.97
CA TYR A 279 -4.87 -8.97 16.93
C TYR A 279 -6.37 -8.61 16.94
N LEU A 280 -7.14 -9.10 15.95
CA LEU A 280 -8.60 -8.96 15.92
C LEU A 280 -9.27 -10.10 16.68
N LYS A 281 -10.19 -9.74 17.58
CA LYS A 281 -11.09 -10.69 18.24
C LYS A 281 -12.08 -11.26 17.20
N PRO A 282 -12.64 -12.47 17.40
CA PRO A 282 -13.56 -13.08 16.43
C PRO A 282 -14.79 -12.22 16.09
N ASP A 283 -15.39 -11.58 17.09
CA ASP A 283 -16.52 -10.65 16.94
C ASP A 283 -16.13 -9.39 16.14
N ALA A 284 -15.00 -8.77 16.49
CA ALA A 284 -14.47 -7.62 15.76
C ALA A 284 -14.08 -7.95 14.32
N TRP A 285 -13.61 -9.17 14.07
CA TRP A 285 -13.32 -9.65 12.72
C TRP A 285 -14.58 -9.84 11.89
N GLU A 286 -15.64 -10.38 12.49
CA GLU A 286 -16.91 -10.52 11.78
C GLU A 286 -17.49 -9.15 11.42
N ILE A 287 -17.42 -8.17 12.32
CA ILE A 287 -17.79 -6.78 12.01
C ILE A 287 -16.94 -6.24 10.86
N ARG A 288 -15.62 -6.45 10.90
CA ARG A 288 -14.71 -5.94 9.85
C ARG A 288 -14.97 -6.58 8.48
N ARG A 289 -15.28 -7.89 8.46
CA ARG A 289 -15.64 -8.61 7.23
C ARG A 289 -16.92 -8.10 6.60
N ARG A 290 -17.86 -7.66 7.43
CA ARG A 290 -19.18 -7.15 7.02
C ARG A 290 -19.23 -5.62 7.01
N ARG A 291 -18.08 -4.95 6.91
CA ARG A 291 -18.00 -3.48 7.03
C ARG A 291 -18.76 -2.73 5.92
N PHE A 292 -19.12 -3.44 4.85
CA PHE A 292 -19.89 -2.93 3.74
C PHE A 292 -21.23 -3.65 3.57
N ASP A 293 -21.63 -4.53 4.51
CA ASP A 293 -22.95 -5.18 4.48
C ASP A 293 -24.07 -4.25 4.99
#